data_AF-A0A1J3EDF7-F1
#
_entry.id   AF-A0A1J3EDF7-F1
#
_cell.length_a   1.000
_cell.length_b   1.000
_cell.length_c   1.000
_cell.angle_alpha   90.00
_cell.angle_beta   90.00
_cell.angle_gamma   90.00
#
_symmetry.space_group_name_H-M   'P 1'
#
loop_
_entity.id
_entity.type
_entity.pdbx_description
1 polymer ?
#
loop_
_entity_poly.entity_id
_entity_poly.type
_entity_poly.pdbx_seq_one_letter_code
_entity_poly.pdbx_strand_id
1 'polypeptide(L)'
;YLEDINEIPKSRMFWPREIWGKYVDKLEDLKYEEESTEAVQCLNHMVTNALIHVEDSLKYMAALRDPAIFNFCAIPQIVDIGTLALCYNN
;
A
#
# COMPACT_ATOMS: atom_id res chain seq x y z
N TYR A 1 1.55 -2.28 9.62
CA TYR A 1 2.89 -2.65 9.11
C TYR A 1 3.73 -3.39 10.15
N LEU A 2 4.04 -2.79 11.31
CA LEU A 2 4.82 -3.48 12.36
C LEU A 2 4.11 -4.71 12.96
N GLU A 3 2.78 -4.72 13.02
CA GLU A 3 2.03 -5.86 13.57
C GLU A 3 2.17 -7.13 12.73
N ASP A 4 2.18 -7.01 11.40
CA ASP A 4 2.34 -8.15 10.48
C ASP A 4 3.77 -8.69 10.47
N ILE A 5 4.77 -7.82 10.66
CA ILE A 5 6.20 -8.19 10.70
C ILE A 5 6.58 -8.85 12.03
N ASN A 6 5.94 -8.44 13.12
CA ASN A 6 6.25 -8.93 14.47
C ASN A 6 5.38 -10.12 14.91
N GLU A 7 4.50 -10.66 14.05
CA GLU A 7 3.65 -11.82 14.39
C GLU A 7 4.50 -13.09 14.57
N ILE A 8 4.38 -13.73 15.75
CA ILE A 8 5.06 -14.98 16.12
C ILE A 8 4.04 -16.13 15.98
N PRO A 9 4.38 -17.29 15.39
CA PRO A 9 5.72 -17.76 15.02
C PRO A 9 6.21 -17.34 13.63
N LYS A 10 5.36 -16.70 12.82
CA LYS A 10 5.71 -16.31 11.45
C LYS A 10 4.99 -15.02 11.08
N SER A 11 5.78 -14.04 10.66
CA SER A 11 5.28 -12.79 10.10
C SER A 11 4.32 -13.04 8.94
N ARG A 12 3.23 -12.26 8.90
CA ARG A 12 2.38 -12.10 7.73
C ARG A 12 3.09 -11.26 6.68
N MET A 13 3.67 -11.94 5.70
CA MET A 13 4.36 -11.29 4.58
C MET A 13 3.39 -11.14 3.41
N PHE A 14 2.76 -9.96 3.29
CA PHE A 14 1.88 -9.65 2.15
C PHE A 14 2.60 -8.90 1.02
N TRP A 15 3.75 -8.29 1.31
CA TRP A 15 4.48 -7.53 0.31
C TRP A 15 5.17 -8.48 -0.69
N PRO A 16 5.03 -8.24 -2.00
CA PRO A 16 5.57 -9.12 -3.02
C PRO A 16 7.09 -9.06 -3.04
N ARG A 17 7.72 -10.24 -3.03
CA ARG A 17 9.19 -10.36 -3.09
C ARG A 17 9.81 -9.71 -4.32
N GLU A 18 9.07 -9.65 -5.41
CA GLU A 18 9.47 -8.97 -6.65
C GLU A 18 9.69 -7.46 -6.48
N ILE A 19 9.08 -6.84 -5.45
CA ILE A 19 9.29 -5.44 -5.11
C ILE A 19 10.32 -5.32 -3.99
N TRP A 20 10.06 -5.87 -2.79
CA TRP A 20 10.93 -5.65 -1.64
C TRP A 20 12.32 -6.28 -1.78
N GLY A 21 12.44 -7.38 -2.54
CA GLY A 21 13.72 -8.04 -2.80
C GLY A 21 14.69 -7.22 -3.67
N LYS A 22 14.26 -6.06 -4.18
CA LYS A 22 15.12 -5.08 -4.84
C LYS A 22 15.85 -4.15 -3.87
N TYR A 23 15.39 -4.10 -2.62
CA TYR A 23 15.85 -3.15 -1.60
C TYR A 23 16.59 -3.87 -0.46
N VAL A 24 16.13 -5.06 -0.05
CA VAL A 24 16.76 -5.84 1.03
C VAL A 24 16.74 -7.35 0.74
N ASP A 25 17.64 -8.09 1.38
CA ASP A 25 17.72 -9.55 1.27
C ASP A 25 16.58 -10.26 2.00
N LYS A 26 16.14 -9.72 3.14
CA LYS A 26 14.98 -10.18 3.90
C LYS A 26 14.05 -9.02 4.21
N LEU A 27 12.75 -9.23 4.04
CA LEU A 27 11.73 -8.21 4.33
C LEU A 27 11.80 -7.68 5.78
N GLU A 28 12.22 -8.51 6.73
CA GLU A 28 12.37 -8.12 8.13
C GLU A 28 13.47 -7.07 8.36
N ASP A 29 14.38 -6.88 7.41
CA ASP A 29 15.48 -5.92 7.50
C ASP A 29 14.96 -4.48 7.40
N LEU A 30 13.81 -4.27 6.74
CA LEU A 30 13.16 -2.94 6.59
C LEU A 30 12.72 -2.28 7.91
N LYS A 31 12.78 -3.01 9.04
CA LYS A 31 12.45 -2.45 10.37
C LYS A 31 13.62 -1.76 11.04
N TYR A 32 14.84 -1.97 10.55
CA TYR A 32 16.05 -1.41 11.15
C TYR A 32 16.32 -0.01 10.60
N GLU A 33 16.73 0.91 11.47
CA GLU A 33 17.04 2.30 11.12
C GLU A 33 18.12 2.40 10.02
N GLU A 34 19.03 1.43 10.01
CA GLU A 34 20.11 1.28 9.04
C GLU A 34 19.59 1.14 7.60
N GLU A 35 18.41 0.52 7.43
CA GLU A 35 17.74 0.29 6.14
C GLU A 35 16.60 1.29 5.89
N SER A 36 16.56 2.42 6.64
CA SER A 36 15.47 3.41 6.54
C SER A 36 15.29 3.99 5.14
N THR A 37 16.40 4.22 4.42
CA THR A 37 16.36 4.77 3.06
C THR A 37 15.74 3.77 2.09
N GLU A 38 16.19 2.52 2.15
CA GLU A 38 15.73 1.38 1.36
C GLU A 38 14.26 1.06 1.68
N ALA A 39 13.87 1.16 2.95
CA ALA A 39 12.49 0.98 3.40
C ALA A 39 11.55 2.03 2.81
N VAL A 40 11.93 3.32 2.85
CA VAL A 40 11.14 4.39 2.24
C VAL A 40 11.06 4.23 0.72
N GLN A 41 12.16 3.83 0.06
CA GLN A 41 12.13 3.56 -1.38
C GLN A 41 11.23 2.37 -1.73
N CYS A 42 11.28 1.29 -0.94
CA CYS A 42 10.39 0.15 -1.08
C CYS A 42 8.94 0.55 -0.86
N LEU A 43 8.64 1.35 0.17
CA LEU A 43 7.32 1.90 0.45
C LEU A 43 6.81 2.73 -0.74
N ASN A 44 7.63 3.61 -1.29
CA ASN A 44 7.27 4.41 -2.45
C ASN A 44 6.95 3.54 -3.66
N HIS A 45 7.71 2.47 -3.90
CA HIS A 45 7.41 1.51 -4.96
C HIS A 45 6.05 0.83 -4.72
N MET A 46 5.77 0.37 -3.50
CA MET A 46 4.49 -0.23 -3.14
C MET A 46 3.32 0.74 -3.36
N VAL A 47 3.46 1.99 -2.93
CA VAL A 47 2.43 3.01 -3.13
C VAL A 47 2.25 3.31 -4.62
N THR A 48 3.34 3.48 -5.39
CA THR A 48 3.27 3.67 -6.84
C THR A 48 2.60 2.48 -7.53
N ASN A 49 2.86 1.26 -7.09
CA ASN A 49 2.19 0.07 -7.60
C ASN A 49 0.69 0.10 -7.30
N ALA A 50 0.26 0.52 -6.11
CA ALA A 50 -1.16 0.68 -5.80
C ALA A 50 -1.83 1.79 -6.65
N LEU A 51 -1.12 2.88 -6.92
CA LEU A 51 -1.64 4.03 -7.68
C LEU A 51 -2.01 3.68 -9.14
N ILE A 52 -1.49 2.59 -9.71
CA ILE A 52 -1.85 2.15 -11.07
C ILE A 52 -3.36 1.85 -11.20
N HIS A 53 -4.03 1.55 -10.09
CA HIS A 53 -5.45 1.19 -10.08
C HIS A 53 -6.40 2.39 -9.92
N VAL A 54 -5.87 3.58 -9.59
CA VAL A 54 -6.69 4.76 -9.27
C VAL A 54 -7.56 5.19 -10.44
N GLU A 55 -7.03 5.16 -11.66
CA GLU A 55 -7.80 5.56 -12.85
C GLU A 55 -9.01 4.64 -13.07
N ASP A 56 -8.82 3.32 -12.92
CA ASP A 56 -9.89 2.35 -13.09
C ASP A 56 -10.93 2.45 -11.97
N SER A 57 -10.50 2.68 -10.72
CA SER A 57 -11.42 2.98 -9.61
C SER A 57 -12.28 4.21 -9.90
N LEU A 58 -11.69 5.30 -10.41
CA LEU A 58 -12.41 6.52 -10.77
C LEU A 58 -13.41 6.28 -11.90
N LYS A 59 -13.02 5.54 -12.95
CA LYS A 59 -13.92 5.16 -14.05
C LYS A 59 -15.08 4.31 -13.56
N TYR A 60 -14.82 3.33 -12.70
CA TYR A 60 -15.84 2.48 -12.10
C TYR A 60 -16.87 3.32 -11.33
N MET A 61 -16.41 4.20 -10.44
CA MET A 61 -17.30 5.07 -9.66
C MET A 61 -18.11 6.03 -10.55
N ALA A 62 -17.51 6.57 -11.61
CA ALA A 62 -18.20 7.45 -12.55
C ALA A 62 -19.32 6.75 -13.33
N ALA A 63 -19.30 5.41 -13.44
CA ALA A 63 -20.33 4.64 -14.10
C ALA A 63 -21.55 4.32 -13.19
N LEU A 64 -21.42 4.51 -11.87
CA LEU A 64 -22.48 4.22 -10.91
C LEU A 64 -23.58 5.29 -10.97
N ARG A 65 -24.84 4.85 -11.08
CA ARG A 65 -26.01 5.74 -11.21
C ARG A 65 -26.81 5.88 -9.93
N ASP A 66 -26.84 4.82 -9.12
CA ASP A 66 -27.56 4.83 -7.85
C ASP A 66 -26.72 5.59 -6.80
N PRO A 67 -27.23 6.68 -6.21
CA PRO A 67 -26.46 7.48 -5.25
C PRO A 67 -26.04 6.71 -4.00
N ALA A 68 -26.84 5.75 -3.52
CA ALA A 68 -26.49 4.96 -2.35
C ALA A 68 -25.35 3.99 -2.67
N ILE A 69 -25.39 3.35 -3.85
CA ILE A 69 -24.30 2.48 -4.33
C ILE A 69 -23.04 3.31 -4.60
N PHE A 70 -23.16 4.49 -5.20
CA PHE A 70 -22.03 5.39 -5.42
C PHE A 70 -21.35 5.74 -4.10
N ASN A 71 -22.11 6.21 -3.10
CA ASN A 71 -21.55 6.58 -1.80
C ASN A 71 -20.89 5.39 -1.09
N PHE A 72 -21.53 4.21 -1.16
CA PHE A 72 -20.98 2.99 -0.59
C PHE A 72 -19.63 2.61 -1.21
N CYS A 73 -19.47 2.75 -2.52
CA CYS A 73 -18.20 2.47 -3.20
C CYS A 73 -17.17 3.61 -3.06
N ALA A 74 -17.61 4.87 -3.07
CA ALA A 74 -16.70 6.02 -3.15
C ALA A 74 -16.04 6.38 -1.82
N ILE A 75 -16.75 6.22 -0.69
CA ILE A 75 -16.20 6.54 0.62
C ILE A 75 -14.92 5.72 0.92
N PRO A 76 -14.91 4.37 0.79
CA PRO A 76 -13.70 3.59 0.97
C PRO A 76 -12.57 4.03 0.04
N GLN A 77 -12.87 4.24 -1.25
CA GLN A 77 -11.84 4.60 -2.25
C GLN A 77 -11.16 5.93 -1.94
N ILE A 78 -11.91 6.92 -1.44
CA ILE A 78 -11.35 8.22 -1.02
C ILE A 78 -10.46 8.06 0.20
N VAL A 79 -10.88 7.26 1.19
CA VAL A 79 -10.08 6.96 2.37
C VAL A 79 -8.78 6.27 1.96
N ASP A 80 -8.85 5.25 1.10
CA ASP A 80 -7.69 4.49 0.63
C ASP A 80 -6.69 5.40 -0.10
N ILE A 81 -7.15 6.23 -1.05
CA ILE A 81 -6.28 7.19 -1.76
C ILE A 81 -5.67 8.21 -0.78
N GLY A 82 -6.44 8.68 0.19
CA GLY A 82 -5.95 9.55 1.25
C GLY A 82 -4.84 8.89 2.09
N THR A 83 -5.01 7.62 2.44
CA THR A 83 -4.00 6.83 3.15
C THR A 83 -2.74 6.65 2.30
N LEU A 84 -2.87 6.33 1.00
CA LEU A 84 -1.71 6.23 0.09
C LEU A 84 -0.91 7.55 0.04
N ALA A 85 -1.59 8.70 0.03
CA ALA A 85 -0.92 10.01 0.06
C ALA A 85 -0.16 10.27 1.37
N LEU A 86 -0.68 9.80 2.50
CA LEU A 86 0.01 9.91 3.80
C LEU A 86 1.17 8.93 3.94
N CYS A 87 1.11 7.78 3.28
CA CYS A 87 2.18 6.78 3.28
C CYS A 87 3.31 7.13 2.31
N TYR A 88 3.05 7.89 1.24
CA TYR A 88 4.08 8.19 0.26
C TYR A 88 5.20 9.03 0.87
N ASN A 89 6.42 8.49 0.83
CA ASN A 89 7.63 9.08 1.37
C ASN A 89 7.54 9.44 2.87
N ASN A 90 6.78 8.64 3.63
CA ASN A 90 6.65 8.75 5.09
C ASN A 90 7.82 8.07 5.81
#